data_AF-A0A0U5GJZ9-F1
#
_entry.id   AF-A0A0U5GJZ9-F1
#
_cell.length_a   1.000
_cell.length_b   1.000
_cell.length_c   1.000
_cell.angle_alpha   90.00
_cell.angle_beta   90.00
_cell.angle_gamma   90.00
#
_symmetry.space_group_name_H-M   'P 1'
#
loop_
_entity.id
_entity.type
_entity.pdbx_description
1 polymer ?
#
loop_
_entity_poly.entity_id
_entity_poly.type
_entity_poly.pdbx_seq_one_letter_code
_entity_poly.pdbx_strand_id
1 'polypeptide(L)'
;MMSPVSNFSIDENISIFPSLEASLLIDEGTWRPTPPPAHHGFMFVNTQADVSQCVGIQRQKKAFLARNAHQRRKKEAVDRLKLPQPYRGSAPQRGEKEVENVHRNKTQIHPPHDNSMLPARVSAVLSQNHADPFCAYPVPMSSAMHMYFRHYRFYVVPTAYPFNVDRMNTWWTERAVMSPALLHTKLCLAAGHKAALESRNGVSSVACQRSRRDCLQFRMNAIRTLNDILQDPVTAVAESTVLLVGSIVTIETINAEFAALQTHMNGLATLIDLAGGLDALEHMTLSSIYQYNTPLMSVAFVAD
;
A
#
# COMPACT_ATOMS: atom_id res chain seq x y z
N MET A 1 38.73 28.49 63.20
CA MET A 1 39.14 27.32 63.98
C MET A 1 39.38 26.16 63.04
N MET A 2 40.59 25.59 63.12
CA MET A 2 41.05 24.26 62.64
C MET A 2 41.01 23.92 61.14
N SER A 3 42.19 24.00 60.51
CA SER A 3 42.71 23.00 59.53
C SER A 3 43.25 21.77 60.29
N PRO A 4 43.52 20.58 59.68
CA PRO A 4 44.70 20.37 58.80
C PRO A 4 44.54 19.27 57.69
N VAL A 5 45.27 19.33 56.54
CA VAL A 5 46.48 18.54 56.12
C VAL A 5 46.12 17.07 55.70
N SER A 6 46.62 16.40 54.64
CA SER A 6 47.87 16.36 53.84
C SER A 6 47.60 15.65 52.49
N ASN A 7 48.12 16.10 51.34
CA ASN A 7 49.38 15.70 50.68
C ASN A 7 49.63 14.17 50.54
N PHE A 8 49.70 13.66 49.31
CA PHE A 8 50.89 12.98 48.78
C PHE A 8 50.87 12.92 47.24
N SER A 9 52.04 13.18 46.66
CA SER A 9 52.40 13.20 45.24
C SER A 9 53.27 11.98 44.92
N ILE A 10 53.51 11.75 43.61
CA ILE A 10 54.64 11.06 42.93
C ILE A 10 54.15 9.97 41.96
N ASP A 11 54.01 10.39 40.70
CA ASP A 11 54.80 10.01 39.53
C ASP A 11 55.23 8.54 39.24
N GLU A 12 54.98 8.23 37.96
CA GLU A 12 55.86 7.58 36.97
C GLU A 12 56.01 6.05 36.89
N ASN A 13 55.64 5.60 35.68
CA ASN A 13 56.34 4.68 34.78
C ASN A 13 56.68 3.27 35.27
N ILE A 14 56.22 2.25 34.51
CA ILE A 14 57.07 1.42 33.65
C ILE A 14 56.22 0.29 33.03
N SER A 15 56.22 0.28 31.69
CA SER A 15 55.92 -0.83 30.76
C SER A 15 56.53 -2.17 31.22
N ILE A 16 55.90 -3.30 30.87
CA ILE A 16 56.59 -4.51 30.32
C ILE A 16 55.52 -5.56 29.98
N PHE A 17 55.37 -5.84 28.69
CA PHE A 17 54.85 -7.10 28.15
C PHE A 17 55.80 -8.26 28.48
N PRO A 18 55.33 -9.51 28.40
CA PRO A 18 56.10 -10.48 27.61
C PRO A 18 55.27 -11.15 26.52
N SER A 19 55.94 -11.19 25.36
CA SER A 19 55.70 -12.03 24.19
C SER A 19 55.76 -13.53 24.53
N LEU A 20 55.01 -14.34 23.78
CA LEU A 20 55.44 -15.69 23.43
C LEU A 20 55.29 -15.87 21.91
N GLU A 21 56.43 -15.86 21.22
CA GLU A 21 56.62 -16.42 19.88
C GLU A 21 56.90 -17.94 19.97
N ALA A 22 56.35 -18.69 19.01
CA ALA A 22 57.05 -19.72 18.22
C ALA A 22 56.07 -20.16 17.11
N SER A 23 56.24 -19.71 15.87
CA SER A 23 56.89 -20.42 14.75
C SER A 23 56.15 -21.70 14.32
N LEU A 24 55.97 -22.06 13.05
CA LEU A 24 56.17 -21.51 11.70
C LEU A 24 55.59 -22.63 10.82
N LEU A 25 54.82 -22.33 9.77
CA LEU A 25 54.90 -23.08 8.52
C LEU A 25 54.29 -22.25 7.39
N ILE A 26 55.15 -22.05 6.41
CA ILE A 26 54.97 -21.30 5.17
C ILE A 26 54.07 -22.12 4.25
N ASP A 27 53.05 -21.49 3.66
CA ASP A 27 52.52 -21.92 2.37
C ASP A 27 52.43 -20.70 1.45
N GLU A 28 53.09 -20.82 0.31
CA GLU A 28 53.17 -19.81 -0.74
C GLU A 28 51.90 -19.83 -1.61
N GLY A 29 51.46 -18.64 -2.02
CA GLY A 29 50.78 -18.48 -3.30
C GLY A 29 49.29 -18.21 -3.23
N THR A 30 48.92 -16.94 -3.06
CA THR A 30 48.16 -16.15 -4.06
C THR A 30 47.76 -14.81 -3.45
N TRP A 31 48.41 -13.73 -3.87
CA TRP A 31 47.99 -12.37 -3.54
C TRP A 31 46.63 -12.09 -4.20
N ARG A 32 45.55 -12.05 -3.43
CA ARG A 32 44.34 -11.29 -3.77
C ARG A 32 44.30 -10.02 -2.93
N PRO A 33 44.07 -8.83 -3.54
CA PRO A 33 43.86 -7.62 -2.77
C PRO A 33 42.51 -7.70 -2.04
N THR A 34 42.53 -7.42 -0.74
CA THR A 34 41.34 -7.19 0.09
C THR A 34 40.55 -5.98 -0.43
N PRO A 35 39.23 -6.10 -0.68
CA PRO A 35 38.42 -4.94 -1.05
C PRO A 35 38.23 -4.01 0.17
N PRO A 36 38.17 -2.68 -0.04
CA PRO A 36 37.93 -1.73 1.04
C PRO A 36 36.50 -1.87 1.59
N PRO A 37 36.25 -1.46 2.85
CA PRO A 37 34.94 -1.58 3.47
C PRO A 37 33.91 -0.78 2.67
N ALA A 38 32.92 -1.48 2.13
CA ALA A 38 31.80 -0.88 1.45
C ALA A 38 30.95 -0.11 2.48
N HIS A 39 30.92 1.21 2.35
CA HIS A 39 29.87 2.03 2.96
C HIS A 39 28.54 1.63 2.32
N HIS A 40 27.82 0.69 2.93
CA HIS A 40 26.45 0.35 2.57
C HIS A 40 25.51 1.45 3.08
N GLY A 41 25.49 2.59 2.38
CA GLY A 41 24.42 3.57 2.51
C GLY A 41 23.19 3.09 1.72
N PHE A 42 22.02 3.06 2.36
CA PHE A 42 20.76 2.82 1.68
C PHE A 42 20.45 3.99 0.74
N MET A 43 20.70 3.82 -0.56
CA MET A 43 20.35 4.80 -1.58
C MET A 43 19.24 4.23 -2.47
N PHE A 44 18.02 4.74 -2.30
CA PHE A 44 16.95 4.52 -3.27
C PHE A 44 17.18 5.45 -4.47
N VAL A 45 17.11 4.89 -5.67
CA VAL A 45 17.45 5.56 -6.94
C VAL A 45 16.51 6.74 -7.19
N ASN A 46 17.09 7.91 -7.49
CA ASN A 46 16.39 9.06 -8.04
C ASN A 46 15.97 8.75 -9.50
N THR A 47 14.67 8.61 -9.73
CA THR A 47 14.08 8.17 -11.01
C THR A 47 14.29 9.15 -12.18
N GLN A 48 14.89 10.31 -11.95
CA GLN A 48 15.08 11.33 -12.97
C GLN A 48 16.30 11.09 -13.88
N ALA A 49 17.26 10.25 -13.48
CA ALA A 49 18.50 10.03 -14.22
C ALA A 49 18.45 8.90 -15.28
N ASP A 50 17.49 7.98 -15.20
CA ASP A 50 17.46 6.72 -16.00
C ASP A 50 16.59 6.78 -17.28
N VAL A 51 16.13 7.97 -17.65
CA VAL A 51 15.14 8.16 -18.74
C VAL A 51 15.71 7.81 -20.13
N SER A 52 17.03 7.68 -20.29
CA SER A 52 17.68 7.54 -21.59
C SER A 52 17.63 6.13 -22.20
N GLN A 53 17.60 5.04 -21.40
CA GLN A 53 17.51 3.66 -21.92
C GLN A 53 16.07 3.14 -22.06
N CYS A 54 15.10 3.72 -21.34
CA CYS A 54 13.71 3.23 -21.29
C CYS A 54 12.87 3.59 -22.54
N VAL A 55 13.25 4.64 -23.29
CA VAL A 55 12.48 5.13 -24.44
C VAL A 55 12.44 4.13 -25.60
N GLY A 56 13.53 3.40 -25.84
CA GLY A 56 13.61 2.39 -26.90
C GLY A 56 12.66 1.21 -26.66
N ILE A 57 12.61 0.73 -25.41
CA ILE A 57 11.79 -0.42 -25.00
C ILE A 57 10.29 -0.04 -25.01
N GLN A 58 9.93 1.17 -24.59
CA GLN A 58 8.55 1.66 -24.66
C GLN A 58 8.04 1.77 -26.10
N ARG A 59 8.88 2.24 -27.03
CA ARG A 59 8.52 2.32 -28.46
C ARG A 59 8.28 0.94 -29.07
N GLN A 60 9.10 -0.04 -28.71
CA GLN A 60 8.98 -1.43 -29.17
C GLN A 60 7.72 -2.11 -28.60
N LYS A 61 7.40 -1.91 -27.32
CA LYS A 61 6.16 -2.40 -26.70
C LYS A 61 4.91 -1.79 -27.33
N LYS A 62 4.91 -0.48 -27.61
CA LYS A 62 3.79 0.21 -28.30
C LYS A 62 3.57 -0.32 -29.72
N ALA A 63 4.65 -0.58 -30.46
CA ALA A 63 4.58 -1.16 -31.80
C ALA A 63 4.03 -2.59 -31.78
N PHE A 64 4.42 -3.40 -30.79
CA PHE A 64 3.90 -4.76 -30.60
C PHE A 64 2.39 -4.76 -30.32
N LEU A 65 1.92 -3.92 -29.39
CA LEU A 65 0.51 -3.80 -29.05
C LEU A 65 -0.34 -3.30 -30.25
N ALA A 66 0.17 -2.32 -31.00
CA ALA A 66 -0.50 -1.82 -32.21
C ALA A 66 -0.63 -2.91 -33.28
N ARG A 67 0.42 -3.73 -33.48
CA ARG A 67 0.40 -4.85 -34.43
C ARG A 67 -0.62 -5.93 -34.03
N ASN A 68 -0.69 -6.24 -32.74
CA ASN A 68 -1.61 -7.24 -32.22
C ASN A 68 -3.09 -6.77 -32.30
N ALA A 69 -3.34 -5.49 -32.01
CA ALA A 69 -4.66 -4.88 -32.19
C ALA A 69 -5.11 -4.85 -33.66
N HIS A 70 -4.20 -4.55 -34.59
CA HIS A 70 -4.48 -4.58 -36.02
C HIS A 70 -4.81 -6.01 -36.51
N GLN A 71 -4.07 -7.02 -36.04
CA GLN A 71 -4.33 -8.42 -36.37
C GLN A 71 -5.70 -8.89 -35.85
N ARG A 72 -6.09 -8.49 -34.63
CA ARG A 72 -7.42 -8.77 -34.08
C ARG A 72 -8.53 -8.15 -34.92
N ARG A 73 -8.42 -6.87 -35.25
CA ARG A 73 -9.40 -6.18 -36.13
C ARG A 73 -9.53 -6.84 -37.49
N LYS A 74 -8.41 -7.30 -38.07
CA LYS A 74 -8.42 -8.02 -39.35
C LYS A 74 -9.15 -9.37 -39.23
N LYS A 75 -8.94 -10.10 -38.13
CA LYS A 75 -9.63 -11.38 -37.87
C LYS A 75 -11.14 -11.17 -37.69
N GLU A 76 -11.53 -10.18 -36.88
CA GLU A 76 -12.95 -9.81 -36.67
C GLU A 76 -13.64 -9.36 -37.96
N ALA A 77 -12.95 -8.63 -38.84
CA ALA A 77 -13.48 -8.26 -40.15
C ALA A 77 -13.69 -9.47 -41.07
N VAL A 78 -12.76 -10.44 -41.07
CA VAL A 78 -12.90 -11.69 -41.82
C VAL A 78 -14.06 -12.53 -41.28
N ASP A 79 -14.23 -12.60 -39.96
CA ASP A 79 -15.31 -13.37 -39.34
C ASP A 79 -16.69 -12.75 -39.65
N ARG A 80 -16.79 -11.42 -39.74
CA ARG A 80 -18.01 -10.72 -40.21
C ARG A 80 -18.40 -11.05 -41.65
N LEU A 81 -17.43 -11.33 -42.51
CA LEU A 81 -17.66 -11.71 -43.91
C LEU A 81 -18.06 -13.18 -44.08
N LYS A 82 -17.85 -14.02 -43.05
CA LYS A 82 -18.15 -15.46 -43.07
C LYS A 82 -19.52 -15.82 -42.49
N LEU A 83 -20.26 -14.86 -41.93
CA LEU A 83 -21.62 -15.08 -41.44
C LEU A 83 -22.64 -15.05 -42.59
N PRO A 84 -23.55 -16.03 -42.70
CA PRO A 84 -24.64 -15.97 -43.67
C PRO A 84 -25.58 -14.80 -43.34
N GLN A 85 -25.85 -13.97 -44.35
CA GLN A 85 -26.73 -12.82 -44.25
C GLN A 85 -28.20 -13.26 -44.12
N PRO A 86 -28.93 -12.90 -43.05
CA PRO A 86 -30.36 -13.11 -43.01
C PRO A 86 -31.09 -12.03 -43.81
N TYR A 87 -32.15 -12.51 -44.45
CA TYR A 87 -33.04 -11.84 -45.39
C TYR A 87 -33.65 -10.54 -44.81
N ARG A 88 -33.73 -9.51 -45.66
CA ARG A 88 -34.33 -8.20 -45.37
C ARG A 88 -35.85 -8.31 -45.50
N GLY A 89 -36.59 -8.09 -44.42
CA GLY A 89 -38.06 -8.05 -44.39
C GLY A 89 -38.56 -6.73 -43.82
N SER A 90 -39.40 -6.07 -44.60
CA SER A 90 -39.87 -4.68 -44.51
C SER A 90 -40.75 -4.35 -43.30
N ALA A 91 -40.68 -3.08 -42.84
CA ALA A 91 -41.72 -2.42 -42.03
C ALA A 91 -42.98 -2.13 -42.89
N PRO A 92 -44.16 -1.80 -42.32
CA PRO A 92 -44.41 -0.41 -41.89
C PRO A 92 -45.46 -0.13 -40.76
N GLN A 93 -45.40 1.12 -40.24
CA GLN A 93 -46.50 1.96 -39.68
C GLN A 93 -47.15 1.59 -38.31
N ARG A 94 -47.76 2.47 -37.49
CA ARG A 94 -47.96 3.95 -37.34
C ARG A 94 -48.98 4.14 -36.18
N GLY A 95 -48.78 5.13 -35.30
CA GLY A 95 -49.80 5.64 -34.34
C GLY A 95 -50.08 4.70 -33.15
N GLU A 96 -50.43 5.12 -31.94
CA GLU A 96 -51.06 6.35 -31.47
C GLU A 96 -50.62 6.66 -30.02
N LYS A 97 -50.82 7.92 -29.63
CA LYS A 97 -50.66 8.44 -28.28
C LYS A 97 -51.91 8.09 -27.47
N GLU A 98 -51.76 7.71 -26.21
CA GLU A 98 -52.78 8.04 -25.22
C GLU A 98 -52.15 8.37 -23.87
N VAL A 99 -52.60 9.49 -23.32
CA VAL A 99 -52.21 10.11 -22.08
C VAL A 99 -53.29 9.73 -21.08
N GLU A 100 -52.93 9.15 -19.94
CA GLU A 100 -53.82 9.19 -18.78
C GLU A 100 -53.04 9.48 -17.49
N ASN A 101 -53.30 10.68 -16.98
CA ASN A 101 -52.95 11.17 -15.66
C ASN A 101 -53.94 10.58 -14.64
N VAL A 102 -53.46 9.98 -13.55
CA VAL A 102 -54.22 9.96 -12.29
C VAL A 102 -53.33 10.29 -11.10
N HIS A 103 -53.83 11.27 -10.34
CA HIS A 103 -53.44 11.83 -9.05
C HIS A 103 -52.84 10.83 -8.04
N ARG A 104 -51.73 11.17 -7.35
CA ARG A 104 -51.69 11.92 -6.06
C ARG A 104 -52.53 11.25 -4.96
N ASN A 105 -51.87 10.64 -3.97
CA ASN A 105 -52.00 11.06 -2.58
C ASN A 105 -50.93 10.45 -1.65
N LYS A 106 -50.30 11.36 -0.89
CA LYS A 106 -49.56 11.11 0.34
C LYS A 106 -50.56 10.71 1.42
N THR A 107 -50.19 9.70 2.22
CA THR A 107 -50.71 9.59 3.59
C THR A 107 -49.56 9.21 4.51
N GLN A 108 -49.11 10.20 5.27
CA GLN A 108 -48.37 10.00 6.52
C GLN A 108 -49.30 9.33 7.52
N ILE A 109 -48.82 8.29 8.20
CA ILE A 109 -49.43 7.79 9.43
C ILE A 109 -48.28 7.58 10.44
N HIS A 110 -48.16 8.53 11.38
CA HIS A 110 -47.64 8.27 12.73
C HIS A 110 -48.77 7.57 13.51
N PRO A 111 -48.47 6.61 14.41
CA PRO A 111 -48.28 6.94 15.84
C PRO A 111 -47.43 5.87 16.61
N PRO A 112 -47.39 5.84 17.95
CA PRO A 112 -47.19 6.90 18.94
C PRO A 112 -45.87 6.73 19.71
N HIS A 113 -45.48 7.78 20.43
CA HIS A 113 -44.40 7.78 21.41
C HIS A 113 -44.65 6.74 22.51
N ASP A 114 -43.68 5.85 22.72
CA ASP A 114 -43.50 5.16 24.00
C ASP A 114 -42.04 5.28 24.43
N ASN A 115 -41.84 5.95 25.57
CA ASN A 115 -40.57 6.12 26.24
C ASN A 115 -40.18 4.79 26.92
N SER A 116 -39.35 4.01 26.24
CA SER A 116 -38.57 2.95 26.89
C SER A 116 -37.09 3.22 26.65
N MET A 117 -36.43 3.75 27.67
CA MET A 117 -34.96 3.84 27.74
C MET A 117 -34.38 2.42 27.76
N LEU A 118 -34.16 1.85 26.58
CA LEU A 118 -33.15 0.82 26.40
C LEU A 118 -31.87 1.51 25.91
N PRO A 119 -30.69 1.09 26.40
CA PRO A 119 -29.45 1.79 26.10
C PRO A 119 -29.25 1.74 24.59
N ALA A 120 -29.41 2.90 23.94
CA ALA A 120 -29.04 3.11 22.57
C ALA A 120 -27.62 2.57 22.42
N ARG A 121 -27.48 1.49 21.65
CA ARG A 121 -26.21 0.79 21.44
C ARG A 121 -25.14 1.84 21.21
N VAL A 122 -24.10 1.84 22.04
CA VAL A 122 -22.92 2.72 21.90
C VAL A 122 -22.38 2.70 20.46
N SER A 123 -22.60 1.58 19.74
CA SER A 123 -22.35 1.40 18.31
C SER A 123 -23.07 2.40 17.37
N ALA A 124 -24.31 2.82 17.67
CA ALA A 124 -25.06 3.75 16.84
C ALA A 124 -24.55 5.20 16.99
N VAL A 125 -24.13 5.59 18.20
CA VAL A 125 -23.52 6.91 18.46
C VAL A 125 -22.14 7.03 17.80
N LEU A 126 -21.39 5.92 17.69
CA LEU A 126 -20.12 5.86 16.95
C LEU A 126 -20.26 5.75 15.42
N SER A 127 -21.49 5.66 14.88
CA SER A 127 -21.73 5.36 13.46
C SER A 127 -21.76 6.59 12.53
N GLN A 128 -21.75 7.80 13.08
CA GLN A 128 -21.78 9.06 12.33
C GLN A 128 -20.43 9.80 12.40
N ASN A 129 -19.50 9.45 11.51
CA ASN A 129 -18.24 10.18 11.23
C ASN A 129 -17.43 10.62 12.46
N HIS A 130 -17.63 9.99 13.62
CA HIS A 130 -17.05 10.50 14.85
C HIS A 130 -15.55 10.19 14.83
N ALA A 131 -14.76 11.25 14.94
CA ALA A 131 -13.35 11.14 15.23
C ALA A 131 -13.19 10.33 16.52
N ASP A 132 -12.13 9.51 16.59
CA ASP A 132 -11.82 8.77 17.80
C ASP A 132 -11.82 9.73 19.02
N PRO A 133 -12.70 9.52 20.02
CA PRO A 133 -12.84 10.45 21.14
C PRO A 133 -11.59 10.52 22.01
N PHE A 134 -10.65 9.59 21.85
CA PHE A 134 -9.37 9.57 22.57
C PHE A 134 -8.20 10.14 21.76
N CYS A 135 -8.43 10.55 20.51
CA CYS A 135 -7.37 11.02 19.61
C CYS A 135 -6.16 10.07 19.57
N ALA A 136 -6.38 8.76 19.60
CA ALA A 136 -5.34 7.73 19.67
C ALA A 136 -4.63 7.48 18.33
N TYR A 137 -4.85 8.35 17.33
CA TYR A 137 -4.20 8.25 16.03
C TYR A 137 -2.79 8.85 16.08
N PRO A 138 -1.84 8.27 15.32
CA PRO A 138 -0.45 8.67 15.35
C PRO A 138 -0.19 10.00 14.62
N VAL A 139 -1.21 10.52 13.94
CA VAL A 139 -1.23 11.85 13.31
C VAL A 139 -2.63 12.48 13.46
N PRO A 140 -2.73 13.82 13.45
CA PRO A 140 -4.02 14.49 13.39
C PRO A 140 -4.84 14.04 12.17
N MET A 141 -6.01 13.47 12.42
CA MET A 141 -6.86 12.91 11.37
C MET A 141 -7.91 13.93 10.92
N SER A 142 -7.91 14.26 9.62
CA SER A 142 -9.00 15.05 9.02
C SER A 142 -10.29 14.25 8.89
N SER A 143 -11.41 14.91 8.63
CA SER A 143 -12.68 14.23 8.35
C SER A 143 -12.58 13.25 7.16
N ALA A 144 -11.83 13.62 6.12
CA ALA A 144 -11.59 12.76 4.97
C ALA A 144 -10.79 11.50 5.36
N MET A 145 -9.78 11.64 6.20
CA MET A 145 -8.98 10.51 6.68
C MET A 145 -9.82 9.54 7.51
N HIS A 146 -10.70 10.04 8.38
CA HIS A 146 -11.63 9.18 9.14
C HIS A 146 -12.55 8.39 8.21
N MET A 147 -13.07 9.04 7.16
CA MET A 147 -13.90 8.37 6.15
C MET A 147 -13.11 7.28 5.41
N TYR A 148 -11.88 7.55 4.95
CA TYR A 148 -11.05 6.55 4.29
C TYR A 148 -10.65 5.41 5.22
N PHE A 149 -10.31 5.70 6.48
CA PHE A 149 -9.96 4.65 7.43
C PHE A 149 -11.16 3.76 7.76
N ARG A 150 -12.36 4.34 7.89
CA ARG A 150 -13.61 3.59 7.95
C ARG A 150 -13.81 2.74 6.69
N HIS A 151 -13.63 3.33 5.51
CA HIS A 151 -13.76 2.63 4.23
C HIS A 151 -12.80 1.45 4.10
N TYR A 152 -11.56 1.61 4.58
CA TYR A 152 -10.57 0.54 4.66
C TYR A 152 -11.11 -0.64 5.46
N ARG A 153 -11.58 -0.37 6.68
CA ARG A 153 -12.05 -1.40 7.62
C ARG A 153 -13.29 -2.15 7.15
N PHE A 154 -14.24 -1.45 6.53
CA PHE A 154 -15.53 -2.03 6.14
C PHE A 154 -15.60 -2.58 4.72
N TYR A 155 -14.73 -2.11 3.81
CA TYR A 155 -14.78 -2.52 2.41
C TYR A 155 -13.46 -3.10 1.90
N VAL A 156 -12.30 -2.56 2.28
CA VAL A 156 -11.02 -3.06 1.76
C VAL A 156 -10.59 -4.35 2.46
N VAL A 157 -10.62 -4.40 3.79
CA VAL A 157 -10.21 -5.60 4.55
C VAL A 157 -11.07 -6.82 4.19
N PRO A 158 -12.42 -6.74 4.17
CA PRO A 158 -13.23 -7.92 3.83
C PRO A 158 -13.00 -8.41 2.39
N THR A 159 -12.68 -7.52 1.45
CA THR A 159 -12.35 -7.92 0.07
C THR A 159 -10.96 -8.53 -0.04
N ALA A 160 -9.98 -8.03 0.71
CA ALA A 160 -8.61 -8.53 0.66
C ALA A 160 -8.41 -9.83 1.47
N TYR A 161 -9.22 -10.07 2.49
CA TYR A 161 -9.05 -11.21 3.42
C TYR A 161 -10.36 -11.98 3.53
N PRO A 162 -10.64 -12.95 2.64
CA PRO A 162 -11.90 -13.69 2.65
C PRO A 162 -12.07 -14.59 3.88
N PHE A 163 -11.00 -14.84 4.63
CA PHE A 163 -11.01 -15.61 5.88
C PHE A 163 -10.54 -14.74 7.05
N ASN A 164 -11.13 -14.94 8.23
CA ASN A 164 -10.76 -14.24 9.47
C ASN A 164 -10.79 -12.70 9.37
N VAL A 165 -11.78 -12.15 8.66
CA VAL A 165 -11.96 -10.69 8.42
C VAL A 165 -11.82 -9.89 9.72
N ASP A 166 -12.51 -10.28 10.80
CA ASP A 166 -12.52 -9.53 12.06
C ASP A 166 -11.15 -9.47 12.73
N ARG A 167 -10.43 -10.60 12.74
CA ARG A 167 -9.07 -10.68 13.27
C ARG A 167 -8.13 -9.78 12.46
N MET A 168 -8.21 -9.87 11.13
CA MET A 168 -7.36 -9.10 10.25
C MET A 168 -7.67 -7.59 10.30
N ASN A 169 -8.94 -7.23 10.43
CA ASN A 169 -9.38 -5.86 10.60
C ASN A 169 -8.85 -5.26 11.90
N THR A 170 -8.95 -6.01 13.00
CA THR A 170 -8.43 -5.60 14.32
C THR A 170 -6.92 -5.41 14.26
N TRP A 171 -6.20 -6.42 13.75
CA TRP A 171 -4.74 -6.40 13.65
C TRP A 171 -4.20 -5.26 12.77
N TRP A 172 -4.81 -5.02 11.61
CA TRP A 172 -4.42 -3.87 10.78
C TRP A 172 -4.80 -2.53 11.40
N THR A 173 -5.91 -2.47 12.14
CA THR A 173 -6.31 -1.25 12.85
C THR A 173 -5.29 -0.91 13.92
N GLU A 174 -4.89 -1.87 14.76
CA GLU A 174 -3.87 -1.71 15.80
C GLU A 174 -2.54 -1.21 15.22
N ARG A 175 -2.04 -1.86 14.16
CA ARG A 175 -0.79 -1.46 13.50
C ARG A 175 -0.89 -0.09 12.83
N ALA A 176 -2.05 0.27 12.27
CA ALA A 176 -2.26 1.59 11.70
C ALA A 176 -2.29 2.68 12.78
N VAL A 177 -2.87 2.45 13.96
CA VAL A 177 -2.87 3.46 15.03
C VAL A 177 -1.50 3.63 15.69
N MET A 178 -0.62 2.62 15.60
CA MET A 178 0.73 2.70 16.16
C MET A 178 1.78 3.31 15.21
N SER A 179 1.50 3.42 13.91
CA SER A 179 2.48 3.88 12.92
C SER A 179 1.88 4.86 11.91
N PRO A 180 2.36 6.12 11.86
CA PRO A 180 1.95 7.09 10.85
C PRO A 180 2.06 6.55 9.42
N ALA A 181 3.14 5.84 9.12
CA ALA A 181 3.40 5.31 7.79
C ALA A 181 2.39 4.22 7.41
N LEU A 182 2.14 3.28 8.32
CA LEU A 182 1.14 2.23 8.10
C LEU A 182 -0.26 2.82 7.96
N LEU A 183 -0.63 3.80 8.79
CA LEU A 183 -1.90 4.53 8.63
C LEU A 183 -2.03 5.13 7.24
N HIS A 184 -1.02 5.86 6.78
CA HIS A 184 -1.03 6.46 5.44
C HIS A 184 -1.16 5.41 4.33
N THR A 185 -0.51 4.24 4.43
CA THR A 185 -0.73 3.17 3.44
C THR A 185 -2.18 2.67 3.44
N LYS A 186 -2.83 2.56 4.60
CA LYS A 186 -4.23 2.09 4.67
C LYS A 186 -5.20 3.13 4.12
N LEU A 187 -4.94 4.41 4.41
CA LEU A 187 -5.67 5.53 3.82
C LEU A 187 -5.50 5.57 2.30
N CYS A 188 -4.28 5.34 1.79
CA CYS A 188 -4.00 5.25 0.37
C CYS A 188 -4.81 4.13 -0.30
N LEU A 189 -4.76 2.91 0.24
CA LEU A 189 -5.52 1.76 -0.26
C LEU A 189 -7.03 2.03 -0.28
N ALA A 190 -7.58 2.63 0.79
CA ALA A 190 -8.99 2.98 0.83
C ALA A 190 -9.37 4.08 -0.16
N ALA A 191 -8.53 5.11 -0.32
CA ALA A 191 -8.76 6.18 -1.27
C ALA A 191 -8.70 5.68 -2.72
N GLY A 192 -7.75 4.81 -3.04
CA GLY A 192 -7.67 4.12 -4.33
C GLY A 192 -8.88 3.23 -4.59
N HIS A 193 -9.27 2.40 -3.61
CA HIS A 193 -10.45 1.54 -3.71
C HIS A 193 -11.73 2.37 -3.91
N LYS A 194 -11.91 3.45 -3.15
CA LYS A 194 -13.05 4.36 -3.30
C LYS A 194 -13.06 5.04 -4.67
N ALA A 195 -11.93 5.52 -5.17
CA ALA A 195 -11.82 6.11 -6.51
C ALA A 195 -12.23 5.11 -7.61
N ALA A 196 -11.81 3.85 -7.50
CA ALA A 196 -12.19 2.80 -8.44
C ALA A 196 -13.70 2.52 -8.42
N LEU A 197 -14.32 2.45 -7.22
CA LEU A 197 -15.77 2.30 -7.08
C LEU A 197 -16.54 3.52 -7.63
N GLU A 198 -16.08 4.73 -7.34
CA GLU A 198 -16.68 5.97 -7.85
C GLU A 198 -16.65 6.01 -9.38
N SER A 199 -15.52 5.63 -9.98
CA SER A 199 -15.37 5.55 -11.44
C SER A 199 -16.32 4.53 -12.05
N ARG A 200 -16.42 3.34 -11.45
CA ARG A 200 -17.26 2.25 -11.95
C ARG A 200 -18.76 2.54 -11.82
N ASN A 201 -19.15 3.25 -10.77
CA ASN A 201 -20.55 3.55 -10.50
C ASN A 201 -21.05 4.85 -11.16
N GLY A 202 -20.24 5.47 -12.04
CA GLY A 202 -20.61 6.72 -12.74
C GLY A 202 -20.78 7.92 -11.82
N VAL A 203 -20.12 7.93 -10.64
CA VAL A 203 -20.14 9.07 -9.71
C VAL A 203 -19.43 10.26 -10.35
N SER A 204 -19.74 11.48 -9.91
CA SER A 204 -19.15 12.72 -10.44
C SER A 204 -17.61 12.62 -10.59
N SER A 205 -17.09 13.08 -11.73
CA SER A 205 -15.64 13.07 -12.02
C SER A 205 -14.83 13.78 -10.93
N VAL A 206 -15.39 14.83 -10.32
CA VAL A 206 -14.76 15.59 -9.23
C VAL A 206 -14.51 14.73 -7.98
N ALA A 207 -15.49 13.91 -7.57
CA ALA A 207 -15.34 13.04 -6.40
C ALA A 207 -14.27 11.96 -6.63
N CYS A 208 -14.31 11.30 -7.80
CA CYS A 208 -13.32 10.32 -8.20
C CYS A 208 -11.90 10.93 -8.25
N GLN A 209 -11.76 12.11 -8.85
CA GLN A 209 -10.48 12.84 -8.90
C GLN A 209 -9.97 13.22 -7.51
N ARG A 210 -10.86 13.60 -6.59
CA ARG A 210 -10.49 13.90 -5.20
C ARG A 210 -9.95 12.65 -4.51
N SER A 211 -10.66 11.53 -4.57
CA SER A 211 -10.19 10.27 -3.98
C SER A 211 -8.84 9.81 -4.56
N ARG A 212 -8.63 10.00 -5.87
CA ARG A 212 -7.34 9.70 -6.49
C ARG A 212 -6.21 10.62 -6.03
N ARG A 213 -6.49 11.92 -5.84
CA ARG A 213 -5.51 12.88 -5.31
C ARG A 213 -5.12 12.53 -3.88
N ASP A 214 -6.11 12.24 -3.03
CA ASP A 214 -5.89 11.88 -1.63
C ASP A 214 -5.06 10.58 -1.55
N CYS A 215 -5.36 9.59 -2.40
CA CYS A 215 -4.57 8.36 -2.55
C CYS A 215 -3.08 8.66 -2.83
N LEU A 216 -2.77 9.51 -3.80
CA LEU A 216 -1.40 9.90 -4.13
C LEU A 216 -0.72 10.64 -2.98
N GLN A 217 -1.45 11.52 -2.29
CA GLN A 217 -0.91 12.25 -1.14
C GLN A 217 -0.54 11.31 0.01
N PHE A 218 -1.41 10.36 0.35
CA PHE A 218 -1.12 9.39 1.40
C PHE A 218 0.05 8.46 1.02
N ARG A 219 0.14 8.04 -0.25
CA ARG A 219 1.29 7.30 -0.77
C ARG A 219 2.60 8.07 -0.57
N MET A 220 2.63 9.33 -0.98
CA MET A 220 3.83 10.18 -0.80
C MET A 220 4.21 10.34 0.67
N ASN A 221 3.23 10.48 1.57
CA ASN A 221 3.50 10.58 3.00
C ASN A 221 4.08 9.27 3.55
N ALA A 222 3.54 8.11 3.16
CA ALA A 222 4.07 6.82 3.57
C ALA A 222 5.52 6.60 3.10
N ILE A 223 5.82 6.94 1.85
CA ILE A 223 7.18 6.83 1.29
C ILE A 223 8.15 7.79 1.98
N ARG A 224 7.71 9.01 2.29
CA ARG A 224 8.55 9.97 3.03
C ARG A 224 8.92 9.42 4.41
N THR A 225 7.93 8.94 5.17
CA THR A 225 8.20 8.34 6.48
C THR A 225 9.05 7.08 6.39
N LEU A 226 8.87 6.25 5.35
CA LEU A 226 9.76 5.11 5.11
C LEU A 226 11.21 5.56 4.93
N ASN A 227 11.46 6.57 4.10
CA ASN A 227 12.81 7.08 3.88
C ASN A 227 13.47 7.58 5.17
N ASP A 228 12.69 8.19 6.06
CA ASP A 228 13.15 8.64 7.38
C ASP A 228 13.49 7.44 8.28
N ILE A 229 12.62 6.42 8.33
CA ILE A 229 12.84 5.18 9.11
C ILE A 229 14.10 4.43 8.66
N LEU A 230 14.39 4.44 7.35
CA LEU A 230 15.55 3.76 6.79
C LEU A 230 16.88 4.47 7.06
N GLN A 231 16.87 5.69 7.63
CA GLN A 231 18.10 6.36 8.05
C GLN A 231 18.71 5.74 9.32
N ASP A 232 17.89 5.09 10.16
CA ASP A 232 18.35 4.40 11.36
C ASP A 232 18.34 2.88 11.14
N PRO A 233 19.52 2.22 11.17
CA PRO A 233 19.63 0.77 10.99
C PRO A 233 18.77 -0.06 11.95
N VAL A 234 18.54 0.41 13.18
CA VAL A 234 17.74 -0.31 14.18
C VAL A 234 16.26 -0.32 13.77
N THR A 235 15.73 0.83 13.36
CA THR A 235 14.34 0.92 12.90
C THR A 235 14.15 0.37 11.50
N ALA A 236 15.18 0.37 10.66
CA ALA A 236 15.13 -0.15 9.31
C ALA A 236 14.77 -1.65 9.27
N VAL A 237 15.31 -2.44 10.18
CA VAL A 237 15.07 -3.90 10.24
C VAL A 237 13.89 -4.30 11.12
N ALA A 238 13.17 -3.32 11.69
CA ALA A 238 11.99 -3.60 12.48
C ALA A 238 10.89 -4.24 11.63
N GLU A 239 10.14 -5.18 12.22
CA GLU A 239 9.04 -5.86 11.54
C GLU A 239 7.97 -4.90 10.99
N SER A 240 7.75 -3.77 11.67
CA SER A 240 6.86 -2.71 11.20
C SER A 240 7.31 -2.09 9.86
N THR A 241 8.61 -2.07 9.59
CA THR A 241 9.20 -1.59 8.33
C THR A 241 8.98 -2.61 7.21
N VAL A 242 9.11 -3.90 7.50
CA VAL A 242 8.75 -4.99 6.56
C VAL A 242 7.29 -4.86 6.14
N LEU A 243 6.37 -4.66 7.09
CA LEU A 243 4.94 -4.46 6.82
C LEU A 243 4.65 -3.19 6.03
N LEU A 244 5.39 -2.12 6.30
CA LEU A 244 5.27 -0.86 5.58
C LEU A 244 5.65 -1.03 4.11
N VAL A 245 6.82 -1.63 3.85
CA VAL A 245 7.27 -1.89 2.47
C VAL A 245 6.35 -2.85 1.75
N GLY A 246 5.87 -3.92 2.41
CA GLY A 246 4.88 -4.82 1.83
C GLY A 246 3.53 -4.14 1.52
N SER A 247 3.10 -3.19 2.35
CA SER A 247 1.93 -2.37 2.05
C SER A 247 2.16 -1.45 0.84
N ILE A 248 3.37 -0.90 0.67
CA ILE A 248 3.75 -0.10 -0.51
C ILE A 248 3.79 -0.97 -1.77
N VAL A 249 4.36 -2.17 -1.71
CA VAL A 249 4.32 -3.16 -2.80
C VAL A 249 2.87 -3.37 -3.26
N THR A 250 1.93 -3.55 -2.34
CA THR A 250 0.51 -3.70 -2.67
C THR A 250 -0.05 -2.48 -3.39
N ILE A 251 0.30 -1.28 -2.93
CA ILE A 251 -0.12 -0.02 -3.56
C ILE A 251 0.43 0.07 -4.99
N GLU A 252 1.68 -0.30 -5.23
CA GLU A 252 2.27 -0.28 -6.58
C GLU A 252 1.62 -1.31 -7.51
N THR A 253 1.36 -2.51 -6.99
CA THR A 253 0.66 -3.57 -7.73
C THR A 253 -0.71 -3.11 -8.18
N ILE A 254 -1.51 -2.54 -7.28
CA ILE A 254 -2.87 -2.05 -7.61
C ILE A 254 -2.83 -0.90 -8.61
N ASN A 255 -1.83 -0.02 -8.52
CA ASN A 255 -1.66 1.11 -9.43
C ASN A 255 -0.98 0.73 -10.76
N ALA A 256 -0.57 -0.52 -10.94
CA ALA A 256 0.17 -1.01 -12.11
C ALA A 256 1.47 -0.24 -12.37
N GLU A 257 2.17 0.21 -11.32
CA GLU A 257 3.45 0.92 -11.42
C GLU A 257 4.62 -0.06 -11.33
N PHE A 258 4.91 -0.74 -12.44
CA PHE A 258 5.85 -1.85 -12.47
C PHE A 258 7.29 -1.48 -12.11
N ALA A 259 7.73 -0.26 -12.43
CA ALA A 259 9.08 0.17 -12.10
C ALA A 259 9.25 0.31 -10.58
N ALA A 260 8.32 1.02 -9.92
CA ALA A 260 8.33 1.15 -8.47
C ALA A 260 8.08 -0.19 -7.77
N LEU A 261 7.19 -1.03 -8.32
CA LEU A 261 6.91 -2.36 -7.79
C LEU A 261 8.18 -3.19 -7.70
N GLN A 262 8.98 -3.26 -8.77
CA GLN A 262 10.22 -4.04 -8.75
C GLN A 262 11.20 -3.53 -7.70
N THR A 263 11.36 -2.20 -7.58
CA THR A 263 12.22 -1.59 -6.57
C THR A 263 11.77 -1.94 -5.15
N HIS A 264 10.47 -1.81 -4.85
CA HIS A 264 9.95 -2.12 -3.52
C HIS A 264 9.93 -3.61 -3.21
N MET A 265 9.74 -4.48 -4.20
CA MET A 265 9.87 -5.94 -4.04
C MET A 265 11.30 -6.34 -3.69
N ASN A 266 12.30 -5.77 -4.37
CA ASN A 266 13.70 -6.01 -4.05
C ASN A 266 14.03 -5.52 -2.62
N GLY A 267 13.57 -4.32 -2.26
CA GLY A 267 13.73 -3.78 -0.92
C GLY A 267 13.06 -4.65 0.16
N LEU A 268 11.85 -5.15 -0.12
CA LEU A 268 11.14 -6.05 0.79
C LEU A 268 11.91 -7.35 1.03
N ALA A 269 12.44 -7.97 -0.03
CA ALA A 269 13.26 -9.17 0.08
C ALA A 269 14.50 -8.92 0.94
N THR A 270 15.22 -7.82 0.69
CA THR A 270 16.38 -7.43 1.50
C THR A 270 16.03 -7.22 2.97
N LEU A 271 14.90 -6.56 3.28
CA LEU A 271 14.48 -6.36 4.67
C LEU A 271 14.10 -7.66 5.36
N ILE A 272 13.47 -8.61 4.65
CA ILE A 272 13.16 -9.94 5.19
C ILE A 272 14.45 -10.70 5.50
N ASP A 273 15.42 -10.67 4.60
CA ASP A 273 16.73 -11.32 4.82
C ASP A 273 17.44 -10.72 6.04
N LEU A 274 17.44 -9.39 6.15
CA LEU A 274 18.03 -8.67 7.29
C LEU A 274 17.30 -8.93 8.62
N ALA A 275 16.00 -9.21 8.58
CA ALA A 275 15.20 -9.57 9.76
C ALA A 275 15.47 -11.02 10.24
N GLY A 276 16.32 -11.78 9.54
CA GLY A 276 16.61 -13.19 9.86
C GLY A 276 15.82 -14.20 9.03
N GLY A 277 15.22 -13.76 7.92
CA GLY A 277 14.40 -14.59 7.05
C GLY A 277 12.92 -14.63 7.46
N LEU A 278 12.12 -15.37 6.70
CA LEU A 278 10.67 -15.47 6.93
C LEU A 278 10.35 -16.11 8.30
N ASP A 279 11.13 -17.09 8.74
CA ASP A 279 10.87 -17.80 10.00
C ASP A 279 11.04 -16.92 11.24
N ALA A 280 11.68 -15.76 11.11
CA ALA A 280 11.86 -14.79 12.18
C ALA A 280 10.66 -13.83 12.35
N LEU A 281 9.70 -13.83 11.42
CA LEU A 281 8.57 -12.90 11.41
C LEU A 281 7.35 -13.45 12.16
N GLU A 282 6.56 -12.56 12.74
CA GLU A 282 5.29 -12.94 13.39
C GLU A 282 4.36 -13.59 12.35
N HIS A 283 3.61 -14.61 12.77
CA HIS A 283 2.67 -15.34 11.90
C HIS A 283 1.72 -14.42 11.13
N MET A 284 1.24 -13.33 11.75
CA MET A 284 0.35 -12.38 11.10
C MET A 284 1.06 -11.52 10.05
N THR A 285 2.33 -11.20 10.26
CA THR A 285 3.17 -10.52 9.27
C THR A 285 3.45 -11.41 8.09
N LEU A 286 3.76 -12.69 8.32
CA LEU A 286 3.91 -13.69 7.27
C LEU A 286 2.64 -13.83 6.43
N SER A 287 1.48 -13.97 7.09
CA SER A 287 0.19 -14.03 6.42
C SER A 287 -0.06 -12.80 5.53
N SER A 288 0.37 -11.62 5.98
CA SER A 288 0.26 -10.38 5.19
C SER A 288 1.19 -10.37 3.97
N ILE A 289 2.42 -10.86 4.12
CA ILE A 289 3.41 -10.95 3.03
C ILE A 289 2.91 -11.89 1.92
N TYR A 290 2.36 -13.06 2.28
CA TYR A 290 1.76 -13.96 1.29
C TYR A 290 0.58 -13.33 0.55
N GLN A 291 -0.20 -12.50 1.23
CA GLN A 291 -1.30 -11.76 0.60
C GLN A 291 -0.79 -10.73 -0.41
N TYR A 292 0.35 -10.10 -0.17
CA TYR A 292 0.96 -9.12 -1.09
C TYR A 292 1.46 -9.77 -2.39
N ASN A 293 1.95 -11.00 -2.30
CA ASN A 293 2.45 -11.77 -3.45
C ASN A 293 1.33 -12.47 -4.23
N THR A 294 0.11 -12.47 -3.70
CA THR A 294 -1.05 -12.88 -4.48
C THR A 294 -1.42 -11.67 -5.33
N PRO A 295 -1.26 -11.69 -6.67
CA PRO A 295 -1.84 -10.64 -7.49
C PRO A 295 -3.32 -10.64 -7.14
N LEU A 296 -3.80 -9.53 -6.54
CA LEU A 296 -5.16 -9.38 -6.06
C LEU A 296 -6.12 -9.87 -7.14
N MET A 297 -6.50 -11.14 -7.01
CA MET A 297 -7.50 -11.78 -7.84
C MET A 297 -8.73 -10.92 -7.64
N SER A 298 -9.22 -10.35 -8.75
CA SER A 298 -10.48 -9.62 -8.84
C SER A 298 -10.48 -8.08 -8.65
N VAL A 299 -9.41 -7.35 -8.99
CA VAL A 299 -9.66 -6.03 -9.61
C VAL A 299 -9.91 -6.25 -11.10
N ALA A 300 -11.18 -6.48 -11.44
CA ALA A 300 -11.64 -6.52 -12.81
C ALA A 300 -11.44 -5.14 -13.47
N PHE A 301 -10.24 -4.89 -13.99
CA PHE A 301 -10.03 -3.92 -15.05
C PHE A 301 -10.60 -4.52 -16.34
N VAL A 302 -11.93 -4.46 -16.46
CA VAL A 302 -12.55 -4.49 -17.79
C VAL A 302 -12.38 -3.07 -18.33
N ALA A 303 -11.42 -2.91 -19.22
CA ALA A 303 -11.30 -1.72 -20.03
C ALA A 303 -12.40 -1.76 -21.10
N ASP A 304 -13.31 -0.80 -21.04
CA ASP A 304 -14.15 -0.41 -22.19
C ASP A 304 -13.30 0.36 -23.22
#